data_AF-A0A7X2MF01-F1
#
_entry.id   AF-A0A7X2MF01-F1
#
_cell.length_a   1.000
_cell.length_b   1.000
_cell.length_c   1.000
_cell.angle_alpha   90.00
_cell.angle_beta   90.00
_cell.angle_gamma   90.00
#
_symmetry.space_group_name_H-M   'P 1'
#
loop_
_entity.id
_entity.type
_entity.pdbx_description
1 polymer ?
#
loop_
_entity_poly.entity_id
_entity_poly.type
_entity_poly.pdbx_seq_one_letter_code
_entity_poly.pdbx_strand_id
1 'polypeptide(L)'
;LKKMLIQVGGKVVTPIDLVRKYFEGLPDDLNQHPLLNKVANDLKANQPDLKSDFYEVCHGDLNHKNWLLSDKEKLYLVDWESARIADPASDLSMLMCQYVPRKNWEQWLRQYGLEVNRDLWYRIYWYSLINLLLDVKYYHQRGRFTEMNQDILKISELINELNF
;
A
#
# COMPACT_ATOMS: atom_id res chain seq x y z
N LEU A 1 -19.59 -0.03 8.66
CA LEU A 1 -19.03 -0.22 7.30
C LEU A 1 -18.70 -1.67 6.99
N LYS A 2 -17.86 -2.36 7.80
CA LYS A 2 -17.46 -3.77 7.60
C LYS A 2 -18.64 -4.73 7.30
N LYS A 3 -19.71 -4.68 8.11
CA LYS A 3 -20.93 -5.48 7.88
C LYS A 3 -21.60 -5.21 6.51
N MET A 4 -21.67 -3.94 6.10
CA MET A 4 -22.25 -3.58 4.80
C MET A 4 -21.39 -4.09 3.65
N LEU A 5 -20.07 -3.92 3.74
CA LEU A 5 -19.15 -4.38 2.70
C LEU A 5 -19.22 -5.91 2.53
N ILE A 6 -19.33 -6.67 3.62
CA ILE A 6 -19.55 -8.13 3.58
C ILE A 6 -20.87 -8.47 2.86
N GLN A 7 -21.96 -7.74 3.16
CA GLN A 7 -23.28 -7.99 2.56
C GLN A 7 -23.31 -7.77 1.04
N VAL A 8 -22.47 -6.87 0.52
CA VAL A 8 -22.35 -6.62 -0.93
C VAL A 8 -21.23 -7.43 -1.60
N GLY A 9 -20.67 -8.44 -0.91
CA GLY A 9 -19.69 -9.36 -1.49
C GLY A 9 -18.23 -8.88 -1.43
N GLY A 10 -17.92 -7.90 -0.58
CA GLY A 10 -16.57 -7.41 -0.41
C GLY A 10 -15.61 -8.49 0.12
N LYS A 11 -14.38 -8.48 -0.41
CA LYS A 11 -13.38 -9.51 -0.15
C LYS A 11 -12.48 -9.15 1.02
N VAL A 12 -12.09 -10.17 1.77
CA VAL A 12 -10.96 -10.07 2.71
C VAL A 12 -9.68 -10.22 1.90
N VAL A 13 -8.73 -9.30 2.07
CA VAL A 13 -7.43 -9.33 1.39
C VAL A 13 -6.34 -9.35 2.46
N THR A 14 -5.49 -10.36 2.38
CA THR A 14 -4.39 -10.58 3.32
C THR A 14 -3.03 -10.19 2.69
N PRO A 15 -1.96 -10.06 3.49
CA PRO A 15 -0.60 -9.86 2.97
C PRO A 15 -0.20 -10.86 1.89
N ILE A 16 -0.47 -12.16 2.11
CA ILE A 16 -0.10 -13.20 1.13
C ILE A 16 -0.85 -13.01 -0.19
N ASP A 17 -2.08 -12.51 -0.17
CA ASP A 17 -2.86 -12.27 -1.38
C ASP A 17 -2.25 -11.14 -2.22
N LEU A 18 -1.74 -10.08 -1.58
CA LEU A 18 -1.03 -8.99 -2.27
C LEU A 18 0.30 -9.46 -2.87
N VAL A 19 1.05 -10.29 -2.14
CA VAL A 19 2.28 -10.91 -2.65
C VAL A 19 1.99 -11.81 -3.85
N ARG A 20 0.97 -12.67 -3.75
CA ARG A 20 0.53 -13.52 -4.88
C ARG A 20 0.15 -12.67 -6.09
N LYS A 21 -0.64 -11.61 -5.88
CA LYS A 21 -1.05 -10.65 -6.92
C LYS A 21 0.15 -10.00 -7.62
N TYR A 22 1.23 -9.71 -6.89
CA TYR A 22 2.46 -9.20 -7.51
C TYR A 22 3.08 -10.23 -8.46
N PHE A 23 3.29 -11.46 -8.01
CA PHE A 23 3.93 -12.51 -8.83
C PHE A 23 3.05 -13.03 -9.99
N GLU A 24 1.73 -12.98 -9.87
CA GLU A 24 0.80 -13.49 -10.87
C GLU A 24 0.90 -12.73 -12.21
N GLY A 25 1.51 -13.31 -13.25
CA GLY A 25 1.71 -12.62 -14.52
C GLY A 25 2.71 -11.46 -14.44
N LEU A 26 3.70 -11.57 -13.53
CA LEU A 26 4.82 -10.64 -13.46
C LEU A 26 5.70 -10.80 -14.72
N PRO A 27 5.98 -9.72 -15.49
CA PRO A 27 6.91 -9.76 -16.61
C PRO A 27 8.31 -10.25 -16.22
N ASP A 28 8.95 -11.01 -17.11
CA ASP A 28 10.25 -11.64 -16.85
C ASP A 28 11.36 -10.64 -16.51
N ASP A 29 11.37 -9.48 -17.16
CA ASP A 29 12.34 -8.41 -16.92
C ASP A 29 12.18 -7.79 -15.52
N LEU A 30 10.93 -7.58 -15.05
CA LEU A 30 10.68 -7.18 -13.67
C LEU A 30 11.04 -8.28 -12.66
N ASN A 31 10.74 -9.54 -12.98
CA ASN A 31 11.07 -10.68 -12.13
C ASN A 31 12.59 -10.88 -11.99
N GLN A 32 13.36 -10.56 -13.03
CA GLN A 32 14.83 -10.64 -13.04
C GLN A 32 15.50 -9.38 -12.50
N HIS A 33 14.77 -8.27 -12.33
CA HIS A 33 15.33 -7.04 -11.78
C HIS A 33 15.83 -7.27 -10.34
N PRO A 34 17.13 -7.11 -10.03
CA PRO A 34 17.71 -7.55 -8.75
C PRO A 34 17.05 -6.93 -7.52
N LEU A 35 16.78 -5.61 -7.55
CA LEU A 35 16.11 -4.92 -6.45
C LEU A 35 14.69 -5.46 -6.22
N LEU A 36 13.86 -5.49 -7.26
CA LEU A 36 12.45 -5.88 -7.16
C LEU A 36 12.31 -7.34 -6.73
N ASN A 37 13.12 -8.23 -7.31
CA ASN A 37 13.15 -9.63 -6.94
C ASN A 37 13.50 -9.83 -5.47
N LYS A 38 14.57 -9.17 -5.00
CA LYS A 38 15.00 -9.24 -3.59
C LYS A 38 13.87 -8.78 -2.67
N VAL A 39 13.29 -7.61 -2.93
CA VAL A 39 12.23 -7.03 -2.11
C VAL A 39 10.99 -7.91 -2.08
N ALA A 40 10.53 -8.39 -3.24
CA ALA A 40 9.34 -9.22 -3.30
C ALA A 40 9.51 -10.54 -2.52
N ASN A 41 10.70 -11.13 -2.57
CA ASN A 41 11.03 -12.34 -1.79
C ASN A 41 11.15 -12.04 -0.30
N ASP A 42 11.77 -10.93 0.08
CA ASP A 42 11.87 -10.48 1.48
C ASP A 42 10.47 -10.24 2.09
N LEU A 43 9.57 -9.58 1.35
CA LEU A 43 8.18 -9.34 1.77
C LEU A 43 7.38 -10.64 1.90
N LYS A 44 7.61 -11.60 0.99
CA LYS A 44 6.98 -12.93 1.04
C LYS A 44 7.40 -13.71 2.28
N ALA A 45 8.67 -13.62 2.66
CA ALA A 45 9.20 -14.30 3.85
C ALA A 45 8.79 -13.61 5.16
N ASN A 46 8.67 -12.29 5.15
CA ASN A 46 8.40 -11.47 6.33
C ASN A 46 7.05 -10.78 6.18
N GLN A 47 5.95 -11.51 6.31
CA GLN A 47 4.60 -10.95 6.21
C GLN A 47 4.10 -10.46 7.58
N PRO A 48 3.35 -9.35 7.63
CA PRO A 48 2.74 -8.89 8.86
C PRO A 48 1.63 -9.84 9.32
N ASP A 49 1.59 -10.07 10.64
CA ASP A 49 0.60 -10.93 11.30
C ASP A 49 -0.35 -10.08 12.14
N LEU A 50 -1.30 -9.43 11.46
CA LEU A 50 -2.43 -8.77 12.12
C LEU A 50 -3.64 -9.72 12.07
N LYS A 51 -4.22 -10.02 13.24
CA LYS A 51 -5.44 -10.84 13.32
C LYS A 51 -6.56 -10.19 12.51
N SER A 52 -7.31 -11.00 11.76
CA SER A 52 -8.40 -10.54 10.88
C SER A 52 -9.55 -9.83 11.61
N ASP A 53 -9.66 -10.02 12.93
CA ASP A 53 -10.58 -9.26 13.78
C ASP A 53 -10.30 -7.75 13.74
N PHE A 54 -9.02 -7.37 13.59
CA PHE A 54 -8.56 -5.99 13.47
C PHE A 54 -8.55 -5.45 12.03
N TYR A 55 -9.00 -6.24 11.05
CA TYR A 55 -9.13 -5.73 9.68
C TYR A 55 -10.31 -4.77 9.59
N GLU A 56 -10.14 -3.71 8.84
CA GLU A 56 -11.15 -2.70 8.60
C GLU A 56 -11.46 -2.56 7.11
N VAL A 57 -12.47 -1.76 6.80
CA VAL A 57 -12.76 -1.39 5.41
C VAL A 57 -11.71 -0.40 4.93
N CYS A 58 -10.89 -0.87 3.99
CA CYS A 58 -9.92 -0.08 3.27
C CYS A 58 -10.50 0.29 1.90
N HIS A 59 -10.25 1.51 1.44
CA HIS A 59 -10.61 2.01 0.12
C HIS A 59 -9.84 1.26 -0.96
N GLY A 60 -8.54 1.08 -0.74
CA GLY A 60 -7.70 0.27 -1.61
C GLY A 60 -7.18 0.92 -2.88
N ASP A 61 -7.56 2.17 -3.13
CA ASP A 61 -7.05 3.05 -4.20
C ASP A 61 -7.14 4.53 -3.77
N LEU A 62 -6.28 4.94 -2.83
CA LEU A 62 -6.28 6.31 -2.29
C LEU A 62 -5.50 7.30 -3.16
N ASN A 63 -5.78 7.31 -4.47
CA ASN A 63 -5.28 8.33 -5.38
C ASN A 63 -6.03 9.66 -5.15
N HIS A 64 -5.35 10.81 -5.23
CA HIS A 64 -5.97 12.14 -5.12
C HIS A 64 -7.06 12.38 -6.17
N LYS A 65 -7.07 11.66 -7.29
CA LYS A 65 -8.16 11.69 -8.28
C LYS A 65 -9.49 11.16 -7.72
N ASN A 66 -9.42 10.34 -6.68
CA ASN A 66 -10.58 9.77 -5.99
C ASN A 66 -11.04 10.65 -4.82
N TRP A 67 -10.50 11.87 -4.70
CA TRP A 67 -10.82 12.82 -3.63
C TRP A 67 -11.65 13.98 -4.19
N LEU A 68 -12.81 14.22 -3.58
CA LEU A 68 -13.66 15.37 -3.90
C LEU A 68 -13.72 16.31 -2.70
N LEU A 69 -13.26 17.55 -2.89
CA LEU A 69 -13.39 18.61 -1.89
C LEU A 69 -14.59 19.49 -2.26
N SER A 70 -15.61 19.55 -1.41
CA SER A 70 -16.74 20.46 -1.61
C SER A 70 -16.36 21.90 -1.34
N ASP A 71 -17.19 22.84 -1.82
CA ASP A 71 -17.21 24.26 -1.45
C ASP A 71 -17.34 24.55 0.05
N LYS A 72 -17.77 23.57 0.85
CA LYS A 72 -17.88 23.63 2.32
C LYS A 72 -16.75 22.90 3.05
N GLU A 73 -15.58 22.77 2.43
CA GLU A 73 -14.38 22.13 3.01
C GLU A 73 -14.56 20.68 3.48
N LYS A 74 -15.54 19.96 2.94
CA LYS A 74 -15.73 18.53 3.18
C LYS A 74 -15.00 17.70 2.13
N LEU A 75 -14.15 16.79 2.60
CA LEU A 75 -13.46 15.81 1.77
C LEU A 75 -14.30 14.53 1.65
N TYR A 76 -14.51 14.06 0.43
CA TYR A 76 -15.19 12.81 0.12
C TYR A 76 -14.25 11.89 -0.65
N LEU A 77 -14.31 10.59 -0.36
CA LEU A 77 -13.67 9.54 -1.14
C LEU A 77 -14.71 8.89 -2.04
N VAL A 78 -14.36 8.73 -3.32
CA VAL A 78 -15.19 8.09 -4.36
C VAL A 78 -14.44 6.93 -4.98
N ASP A 79 -15.11 6.16 -5.83
CA ASP A 79 -14.55 4.96 -6.49
C ASP A 79 -14.18 3.84 -5.50
N TRP A 80 -15.22 3.28 -4.87
CA TRP A 80 -15.10 2.21 -3.89
C TRP A 80 -15.02 0.81 -4.52
N GLU A 81 -14.74 0.68 -5.83
CA GLU A 81 -14.66 -0.63 -6.48
C GLU A 81 -13.50 -1.49 -5.96
N SER A 82 -12.41 -0.84 -5.52
CA SER A 82 -11.24 -1.49 -4.91
C SER A 82 -11.41 -1.76 -3.40
N ALA A 83 -12.58 -1.44 -2.84
CA ALA A 83 -12.83 -1.56 -1.41
C ALA A 83 -12.73 -2.99 -0.94
N ARG A 84 -12.03 -3.17 0.18
CA ARG A 84 -11.69 -4.48 0.74
C ARG A 84 -11.65 -4.46 2.25
N ILE A 85 -11.79 -5.62 2.85
CA ILE A 85 -11.54 -5.81 4.28
C ILE A 85 -10.08 -6.23 4.43
N ALA A 86 -9.26 -5.35 4.98
CA ALA A 86 -7.81 -5.54 5.04
C ALA A 86 -7.24 -4.86 6.29
N ASP A 87 -5.95 -5.06 6.50
CA ASP A 87 -5.18 -4.29 7.48
C ASP A 87 -5.24 -2.78 7.15
N PRO A 88 -5.65 -1.91 8.10
CA PRO A 88 -5.68 -0.46 7.90
C PRO A 88 -4.35 0.15 7.45
N ALA A 89 -3.22 -0.47 7.82
CA ALA A 89 -1.90 -0.04 7.39
C ALA A 89 -1.72 -0.09 5.87
N SER A 90 -2.54 -0.87 5.15
CA SER A 90 -2.55 -0.92 3.69
C SER A 90 -2.94 0.41 3.05
N ASP A 91 -3.92 1.13 3.60
CA ASP A 91 -4.37 2.41 3.07
C ASP A 91 -3.49 3.55 3.60
N LEU A 92 -3.09 3.47 4.87
CA LEU A 92 -2.16 4.43 5.48
C LEU A 92 -0.85 4.49 4.71
N SER A 93 -0.29 3.35 4.31
CA SER A 93 0.95 3.31 3.54
C SER A 93 0.84 4.00 2.18
N MET A 94 -0.31 3.90 1.50
CA MET A 94 -0.55 4.60 0.23
C MET A 94 -0.55 6.11 0.44
N LEU A 95 -1.27 6.60 1.45
CA LEU A 95 -1.32 8.01 1.78
C LEU A 95 0.08 8.55 2.11
N MET A 96 0.81 7.81 2.93
CA MET A 96 2.13 8.20 3.42
C MET A 96 3.16 8.22 2.29
N CYS A 97 3.20 7.19 1.43
CA CYS A 97 4.13 7.13 0.30
C CYS A 97 3.85 8.17 -0.78
N GLN A 98 2.59 8.56 -0.98
CA GLN A 98 2.22 9.44 -2.08
C GLN A 98 2.16 10.92 -1.68
N TYR A 99 1.75 11.24 -0.44
CA TYR A 99 1.36 12.61 -0.08
C TYR A 99 2.06 13.17 1.16
N VAL A 100 2.71 12.33 1.98
CA VAL A 100 3.35 12.78 3.23
C VAL A 100 4.87 12.71 3.08
N PRO A 101 5.60 13.83 3.22
CA PRO A 101 7.05 13.80 3.27
C PRO A 101 7.54 12.84 4.35
N ARG A 102 8.53 12.00 4.03
CA ARG A 102 9.00 10.91 4.89
C ARG A 102 9.30 11.33 6.34
N LYS A 103 9.99 12.45 6.51
CA LYS A 103 10.31 13.06 7.82
C LYS A 103 9.09 13.40 8.69
N ASN A 104 7.91 13.55 8.07
CA ASN A 104 6.66 13.91 8.74
C ASN A 104 5.76 12.71 9.02
N TRP A 105 6.15 11.49 8.62
CA TRP A 105 5.31 10.30 8.75
C TRP A 105 4.85 10.04 10.19
N GLU A 106 5.76 10.11 11.17
CA GLU A 106 5.40 9.91 12.58
C GLU A 106 4.40 10.97 13.06
N GLN A 107 4.70 12.25 12.78
CA GLN A 107 3.83 13.35 13.16
C GLN A 107 2.43 13.18 12.56
N TRP A 108 2.36 12.81 11.28
CA TRP A 108 1.11 12.59 10.58
C TRP A 108 0.29 11.46 11.20
N LEU A 109 0.91 10.31 11.51
CA LEU A 109 0.25 9.18 12.17
C LEU A 109 -0.29 9.55 13.56
N ARG A 110 0.47 10.33 14.33
CA ARG A 110 0.03 10.82 15.64
C ARG A 110 -1.16 11.79 15.52
N GLN A 111 -1.13 12.69 14.52
CA GLN A 111 -2.25 13.59 14.23
C GLN A 111 -3.50 12.84 13.75
N TYR A 112 -3.31 11.74 13.02
CA TYR A 112 -4.39 10.84 12.63
C TYR A 112 -5.00 10.10 13.83
N GLY A 113 -4.33 10.11 14.99
CA GLY A 113 -4.83 9.53 16.24
C GLY A 113 -4.33 8.12 16.54
N LEU A 114 -3.24 7.69 15.89
CA LEU A 114 -2.64 6.38 16.14
C LEU A 114 -1.47 6.45 17.13
N GLU A 115 -1.37 5.43 17.97
CA GLU A 115 -0.16 5.17 18.73
C GLU A 115 0.89 4.54 17.81
N VAL A 116 1.98 5.28 17.59
CA VAL A 116 3.07 4.83 16.72
C VAL A 116 3.98 3.91 17.51
N ASN A 117 3.91 2.61 17.22
CA ASN A 117 4.76 1.57 17.80
C ASN A 117 5.52 0.80 16.70
N ARG A 118 6.41 -0.12 17.11
CA ARG A 118 7.25 -0.89 16.18
C ARG A 118 6.44 -1.78 15.23
N ASP A 119 5.34 -2.37 15.71
CA ASP A 119 4.46 -3.20 14.90
C ASP A 119 3.78 -2.39 13.79
N LEU A 120 3.16 -1.26 14.13
CA LEU A 120 2.52 -0.39 13.15
C LEU A 120 3.53 0.10 12.11
N TRP A 121 4.74 0.47 12.54
CA TRP A 121 5.81 0.84 11.62
C TRP A 121 6.13 -0.27 10.64
N TYR A 122 6.40 -1.46 11.16
CA TYR A 122 6.71 -2.63 10.34
C TYR A 122 5.61 -2.89 9.30
N ARG A 123 4.33 -2.84 9.72
CA ARG A 123 3.20 -2.99 8.81
C ARG A 123 3.16 -1.90 7.74
N ILE A 124 3.31 -0.62 8.11
CA ILE A 124 3.32 0.49 7.15
C ILE A 124 4.43 0.30 6.12
N TYR A 125 5.66 -0.01 6.53
CA TYR A 125 6.76 -0.27 5.59
C TYR A 125 6.48 -1.45 4.66
N TRP A 126 5.99 -2.56 5.22
CA TRP A 126 5.66 -3.73 4.43
C TRP A 126 4.62 -3.41 3.37
N TYR A 127 3.53 -2.71 3.76
CA TYR A 127 2.48 -2.29 2.83
C TYR A 127 2.96 -1.23 1.83
N SER A 128 3.86 -0.33 2.22
CA SER A 128 4.47 0.65 1.31
C SER A 128 5.22 -0.05 0.19
N LEU A 129 6.07 -1.02 0.52
CA LEU A 129 6.87 -1.75 -0.46
C LEU A 129 6.00 -2.62 -1.38
N ILE A 130 5.02 -3.37 -0.86
CA ILE A 130 4.17 -4.19 -1.72
C ILE A 130 3.29 -3.34 -2.65
N ASN A 131 2.80 -2.19 -2.19
CA ASN A 131 2.03 -1.28 -3.03
C ASN A 131 2.89 -0.71 -4.15
N LEU A 132 4.13 -0.27 -3.86
CA LEU A 132 5.06 0.18 -4.90
C LEU A 132 5.40 -0.93 -5.90
N LEU A 133 5.58 -2.18 -5.44
CA LEU A 133 5.79 -3.32 -6.35
C LEU A 133 4.59 -3.55 -7.29
N LEU A 134 3.37 -3.45 -6.77
CA LEU A 134 2.14 -3.56 -7.56
C LEU A 134 2.02 -2.40 -8.56
N ASP A 135 2.38 -1.18 -8.17
CA ASP A 135 2.37 0.00 -9.03
C ASP A 135 3.44 -0.10 -10.14
N VAL A 136 4.66 -0.54 -9.82
CA VAL A 136 5.73 -0.82 -10.80
C VAL A 136 5.24 -1.80 -11.86
N LYS A 137 4.63 -2.91 -11.44
CA LYS A 137 4.05 -3.90 -12.36
C LYS A 137 2.93 -3.29 -13.21
N TYR A 138 2.04 -2.52 -12.60
CA TYR A 138 0.92 -1.87 -13.29
C TYR A 138 1.42 -0.88 -14.36
N TYR A 139 2.39 -0.05 -14.03
CA TYR A 139 2.95 0.94 -14.95
C TYR A 139 3.75 0.29 -16.09
N HIS A 140 4.52 -0.76 -15.79
CA HIS A 140 5.23 -1.55 -16.79
C HIS A 140 4.28 -2.12 -17.85
N GLN A 141 3.21 -2.79 -17.41
CA GLN A 141 2.21 -3.40 -18.31
C GLN A 141 1.49 -2.36 -19.20
N ARG A 142 1.56 -1.07 -18.84
CA ARG A 142 0.97 0.05 -19.59
C ARG A 142 2.00 0.88 -20.35
N GLY A 143 3.28 0.49 -20.34
CA GLY A 143 4.36 1.25 -20.97
C GLY A 143 4.67 2.60 -20.32
N ARG A 144 4.25 2.79 -19.06
CA ARG A 144 4.45 4.03 -18.28
C ARG A 144 5.77 3.98 -17.51
N PHE A 145 6.88 3.95 -18.25
CA PHE A 145 8.19 3.68 -17.67
C PHE A 145 8.73 4.80 -16.78
N THR A 146 8.27 6.05 -16.95
CA THR A 146 8.67 7.16 -16.08
C THR A 146 8.15 6.94 -14.65
N GLU A 147 6.86 6.65 -14.51
CA GLU A 147 6.21 6.38 -13.22
C GLU A 147 6.75 5.09 -12.60
N MET A 148 6.93 4.05 -13.43
CA MET A 148 7.60 2.82 -13.01
C MET A 148 8.96 3.11 -12.37
N ASN A 149 9.82 3.87 -13.05
CA ASN A 149 11.16 4.19 -12.55
C ASN A 149 11.13 5.05 -11.28
N GLN A 150 10.16 5.97 -11.16
CA GLN A 150 9.96 6.75 -9.92
C GLN A 150 9.63 5.84 -8.73
N ASP A 151 8.79 4.82 -8.93
CA ASP A 151 8.45 3.89 -7.84
C ASP A 151 9.61 2.94 -7.51
N ILE A 152 10.43 2.54 -8.50
CA ILE A 152 11.68 1.81 -8.25
C ILE A 152 12.64 2.64 -7.37
N LEU A 153 12.75 3.95 -7.61
CA LEU A 153 13.56 4.84 -6.78
C LEU A 153 13.03 4.93 -5.34
N LYS A 154 11.71 5.08 -5.15
CA LYS A 154 11.09 5.06 -3.80
C LYS A 154 11.33 3.74 -3.07
N ILE A 155 11.24 2.61 -3.77
CA ILE A 155 11.58 1.29 -3.21
C ILE A 155 13.04 1.31 -2.71
N SER A 156 13.97 1.79 -3.52
CA SER A 156 15.39 1.88 -3.13
C SER A 156 15.60 2.79 -1.91
N GLU A 157 14.94 3.94 -1.84
CA GLU A 157 15.01 4.86 -0.71
C GLU A 157 14.53 4.20 0.59
N LEU A 158 13.35 3.58 0.55
CA LEU A 158 12.77 2.91 1.72
C LEU A 158 13.64 1.76 2.25
N ILE A 159 14.27 0.99 1.37
CA ILE A 159 15.13 -0.13 1.78
C ILE A 159 16.43 0.38 2.40
N ASN A 160 17.01 1.44 1.85
CA ASN A 160 18.22 2.01 2.41
C ASN A 160 17.97 2.51 3.84
N GLU A 161 16.80 3.08 4.12
CA GLU A 161 16.41 3.50 5.47
C GLU A 161 16.24 2.35 6.46
N LEU A 162 15.79 1.17 6.01
CA LEU A 162 15.60 -0.01 6.86
C LEU A 162 16.91 -0.72 7.23
N ASN A 163 18.00 -0.46 6.51
CA ASN A 163 19.31 -1.09 6.72
C ASN A 163 20.25 -0.25 7.61
N PHE A 164 19.73 0.75 8.33
CA PHE A 164 20.46 1.53 9.35
C PHE A 164 20.10 1.10 10.77
#